data_AF-A0A1H7FLQ0-F1
#
_entry.id   AF-A0A1H7FLQ0-F1
#
_cell.length_a   1.000
_cell.length_b   1.000
_cell.length_c   1.000
_cell.angle_alpha   90.00
_cell.angle_beta   90.00
_cell.angle_gamma   90.00
#
_symmetry.space_group_name_H-M   'P 1'
#
loop_
_entity.id
_entity.type
_entity.pdbx_description
1 polymer ?
#
loop_
_entity_poly.entity_id
_entity_poly.type
_entity_poly.pdbx_seq_one_letter_code
_entity_poly.pdbx_strand_id
1 'polypeptide(L)'
;MHTTTQDFAAANPFAMLLDPARVMQEVARSERLQRLRSRVYRPLDKPLIAHRDAADLASFDEEIDGTELSEADLLPLDGNDADQAAAV
;
A
#
# COMPACT_ATOMS: atom_id res chain seq x y z
N MET A 1 1.35 -14.93 32.36
CA MET A 1 1.10 -13.49 32.23
C MET A 1 1.83 -13.00 31.00
N HIS A 2 1.13 -12.91 29.87
CA HIS A 2 1.72 -12.37 28.64
C HIS A 2 1.87 -10.86 28.83
N THR A 3 3.11 -10.40 28.88
CA THR A 3 3.48 -9.04 29.25
C THR A 3 3.39 -8.12 28.03
N THR A 4 2.91 -6.90 28.26
CA THR A 4 2.68 -5.73 27.37
C THR A 4 3.38 -5.67 26.00
N THR A 5 4.58 -6.21 25.83
CA THR A 5 5.26 -6.32 24.52
C THR A 5 4.52 -7.21 23.54
N GLN A 6 3.87 -8.28 24.01
CA GLN A 6 3.11 -9.20 23.14
C GLN A 6 1.82 -8.53 22.62
N ASP A 7 1.18 -7.69 23.44
CA ASP A 7 0.02 -6.87 23.05
C ASP A 7 0.42 -5.73 22.10
N PHE A 8 1.58 -5.10 22.31
CA PHE A 8 2.14 -4.11 21.39
C PHE A 8 2.48 -4.71 20.02
N ALA A 9 3.01 -5.94 19.98
CA ALA A 9 3.26 -6.67 18.74
C ALA A 9 1.96 -7.12 18.04
N ALA A 10 0.87 -7.34 18.78
CA ALA A 10 -0.44 -7.63 18.20
C ALA A 10 -1.13 -6.37 17.63
N ALA A 11 -0.89 -5.20 18.23
CA ALA A 11 -1.47 -3.93 17.80
C ALA A 11 -0.70 -3.25 16.65
N ASN A 12 0.61 -3.52 16.51
CA ASN A 12 1.45 -2.92 15.48
C ASN A 12 2.14 -4.01 14.64
N PRO A 13 1.78 -4.16 13.35
CA PRO A 13 2.30 -5.22 12.48
C PRO A 13 3.81 -5.11 12.22
N PHE A 14 4.42 -3.95 12.49
CA PHE A 14 5.82 -3.68 12.26
C PHE A 14 6.65 -3.64 13.55
N ALA A 15 6.04 -3.81 14.73
CA ALA A 15 6.78 -3.82 16.00
C ALA A 15 7.88 -4.89 16.04
N MET A 16 7.70 -5.99 15.28
CA MET A 16 8.70 -7.04 15.12
C MET A 16 9.98 -6.57 14.40
N LEU A 17 9.93 -5.46 13.65
CA LEU A 17 11.10 -4.91 12.95
C LEU A 17 12.08 -4.18 13.88
N LEU A 18 11.67 -3.87 15.11
CA LEU A 18 12.51 -3.18 16.10
C LEU A 18 13.63 -4.08 16.66
N ASP A 19 13.46 -5.40 16.61
CA ASP A 19 14.45 -6.39 17.03
C ASP A 19 14.42 -7.63 16.11
N PRO A 20 15.10 -7.55 14.96
CA PRO A 20 15.09 -8.64 13.98
C PRO A 20 15.80 -9.90 14.49
N ALA A 21 16.80 -9.75 15.37
CA ALA A 21 17.55 -10.89 15.90
C ALA A 21 16.66 -11.77 16.79
N ARG A 22 15.85 -11.16 17.64
CA ARG A 22 14.85 -11.88 18.46
C ARG A 22 13.80 -12.57 17.62
N VAL A 23 13.31 -11.94 16.55
CA VAL A 23 12.36 -12.57 15.62
C VAL A 23 12.96 -13.83 15.00
N MET A 24 14.21 -13.78 14.53
CA MET A 24 14.88 -14.95 13.96
C MET A 24 15.04 -16.10 14.96
N GLN A 25 15.36 -15.80 16.22
CA GLN A 25 15.47 -16.82 17.26
C GLN A 25 14.12 -17.50 17.56
N GLU A 26 13.04 -16.72 17.63
CA GLU A 26 11.69 -17.24 17.86
C GLU A 26 11.16 -18.02 16.65
N VAL A 27 11.46 -17.57 15.42
CA VAL A 27 11.16 -18.33 14.19
C VAL A 27 11.88 -19.68 14.19
N ALA A 28 13.15 -19.71 14.58
CA ALA A 28 13.93 -20.94 14.66
C ALA A 28 13.37 -21.94 15.69
N ARG A 29 12.78 -21.47 16.79
CA ARG A 29 12.15 -22.32 17.82
C ARG A 29 10.74 -22.79 17.46
N SER A 30 10.12 -22.25 16.41
CA SER A 30 8.72 -22.51 16.08
C SER A 30 8.53 -23.73 15.17
N GLU A 31 8.18 -24.87 15.78
CA GLU A 31 7.84 -26.12 15.07
C GLU A 31 6.74 -25.96 14.01
N ARG A 32 5.81 -25.02 14.20
CA ARG A 32 4.74 -24.73 13.23
C ARG A 32 5.31 -24.02 12.00
N LEU A 33 6.19 -23.03 12.20
CA LEU A 33 6.81 -22.29 11.10
C LEU A 33 7.84 -23.14 10.36
N GLN A 34 8.60 -23.99 11.06
CA GLN A 34 9.54 -24.92 10.43
C GLN A 34 8.84 -25.91 9.48
N ARG A 35 7.62 -26.35 9.81
CA ARG A 35 6.81 -27.23 8.96
C ARG A 35 6.06 -26.48 7.84
N LEU A 36 6.10 -25.15 7.83
CA LEU A 36 5.44 -24.36 6.80
C LEU A 36 6.21 -24.53 5.50
N ARG A 37 5.67 -25.35 4.59
CA ARG A 37 6.26 -25.53 3.27
C ARG A 37 6.14 -24.22 2.49
N SER A 38 7.28 -23.65 2.10
CA SER A 38 7.34 -22.52 1.17
C SER A 38 6.74 -22.96 -0.17
N ARG A 39 5.47 -22.64 -0.39
CA ARG A 39 4.89 -22.72 -1.73
C ARG A 39 5.29 -21.45 -2.44
N VAL A 40 6.12 -21.59 -3.47
CA VAL A 40 6.38 -20.50 -4.40
C VAL A 40 5.07 -20.27 -5.16
N TYR A 41 4.25 -19.35 -4.66
CA TYR A 41 3.03 -18.94 -5.32
C TYR A 41 3.43 -17.98 -6.44
N ARG A 42 3.22 -18.42 -7.68
CA ARG A 42 3.48 -17.66 -8.90
C ARG A 42 2.15 -17.26 -9.53
N PRO A 43 1.39 -16.34 -8.89
CA PRO A 43 0.06 -15.95 -9.37
C PRO A 43 0.10 -15.33 -10.77
N LEU A 44 1.26 -14.80 -11.17
CA LEU A 44 1.45 -14.10 -12.43
C LEU A 44 2.17 -14.93 -13.50
N ASP A 45 2.72 -16.11 -13.16
CA ASP A 45 3.41 -16.96 -14.15
C ASP A 45 2.44 -17.65 -15.11
N LYS A 46 1.14 -17.63 -14.79
CA LYS A 46 0.08 -18.01 -15.72
C LYS A 46 -0.55 -16.71 -16.23
N PRO A 47 -0.20 -16.24 -17.44
CA PRO A 47 -0.90 -15.11 -18.04
C PRO A 47 -2.34 -15.53 -18.35
N LEU A 48 -3.22 -15.39 -17.35
CA LEU A 48 -4.67 -15.65 -17.46
C LEU A 48 -5.46 -14.38 -17.79
N ILE A 49 -4.80 -13.24 -18.00
CA ILE A 49 -5.46 -12.06 -18.51
C ILE A 49 -5.43 -12.17 -20.04
N ALA A 50 -6.36 -12.94 -20.58
CA ALA A 50 -6.77 -12.69 -21.96
C ALA A 50 -7.30 -11.25 -21.98
N HIS A 51 -6.58 -10.36 -22.65
CA HIS A 51 -7.00 -8.99 -22.93
C HIS A 51 -8.23 -9.03 -23.87
N ARG A 52 -9.37 -9.48 -23.35
CA ARG A 52 -10.61 -9.63 -24.12
C ARG A 52 -11.23 -8.27 -24.45
N ASP A 53 -10.94 -7.27 -23.61
CA ASP A 53 -11.57 -5.95 -23.64
C ASP A 53 -10.53 -4.81 -23.73
N ALA A 54 -9.32 -5.08 -24.24
CA ALA A 54 -8.27 -4.05 -24.36
C ALA A 54 -8.63 -2.92 -25.35
N ALA A 55 -9.56 -3.16 -26.27
CA ALA A 55 -10.07 -2.12 -27.15
C ALA A 55 -10.87 -1.05 -26.38
N ASP A 56 -11.72 -1.47 -25.44
CA ASP A 56 -12.55 -0.55 -24.63
C ASP A 56 -11.69 0.27 -23.67
N LEU A 57 -10.64 -0.34 -23.09
CA LEU A 57 -9.67 0.38 -22.26
C LEU A 57 -8.89 1.44 -23.06
N ALA A 58 -8.41 1.09 -24.25
CA ALA A 58 -7.68 2.03 -25.10
C ALA A 58 -8.54 3.21 -25.55
N SER A 59 -9.84 2.98 -25.84
CA SER A 59 -10.77 4.07 -26.15
C SER A 59 -11.04 4.98 -24.96
N PHE A 60 -11.07 4.43 -23.75
CA PHE A 60 -11.28 5.21 -22.53
C PHE A 60 -10.06 6.09 -22.22
N ASP A 61 -8.85 5.54 -22.35
CA ASP A 61 -7.62 6.31 -22.17
C ASP A 61 -7.54 7.46 -23.19
N GLU A 62 -7.90 7.22 -24.46
CA GLU A 62 -7.95 8.25 -25.50
C GLU A 62 -8.99 9.35 -25.23
N GLU A 63 -10.16 9.00 -24.68
CA GLU A 63 -11.19 9.96 -24.28
C GLU A 63 -10.71 10.86 -23.13
N ILE A 64 -10.03 10.30 -22.13
CA ILE A 64 -9.47 11.06 -21.01
C ILE A 64 -8.34 11.98 -21.48
N ASP A 65 -7.42 11.50 -22.31
CA ASP A 65 -6.33 12.30 -22.85
C ASP A 65 -6.83 13.46 -23.73
N GLY A 66 -7.95 13.27 -24.42
CA GLY A 66 -8.62 14.31 -25.21
C GLY A 66 -9.47 15.29 -24.39
N THR A 67 -9.71 15.01 -23.11
CA THR A 67 -10.53 15.87 -22.24
C THR A 67 -9.67 16.98 -21.63
N GLU A 68 -9.86 18.21 -22.08
CA GLU A 68 -9.26 19.39 -21.44
C GLU A 68 -10.00 19.71 -20.13
N LEU A 69 -9.28 19.71 -19.00
CA LEU A 69 -9.83 20.11 -17.71
C LEU A 69 -10.17 21.61 -17.71
N SER A 70 -11.39 21.95 -17.32
CA SER A 70 -11.80 23.34 -17.16
C SER A 70 -11.38 23.89 -15.79
N GLU A 71 -11.31 25.22 -15.67
CA GLU A 71 -11.03 25.90 -14.39
C GLU A 71 -12.05 25.55 -13.29
N ALA A 72 -13.25 25.12 -13.66
CA ALA A 72 -14.28 24.65 -12.73
C ALA A 72 -14.02 23.23 -12.18
N ASP A 73 -13.22 22.42 -12.87
CA ASP A 73 -12.82 21.08 -12.44
C ASP A 73 -11.61 21.12 -11.48
N LEU A 74 -10.91 22.27 -11.42
CA LEU A 74 -9.83 22.51 -10.50
C LEU A 74 -10.40 22.85 -9.11
N LEU A 75 -10.12 21.99 -8.13
CA LEU A 75 -10.44 22.33 -6.75
C LEU A 75 -9.61 23.55 -6.32
N PRO A 76 -10.22 24.52 -5.62
CA PRO A 76 -9.48 25.61 -5.01
C PRO A 76 -8.33 25.06 -4.18
N LEU A 77 -7.11 25.52 -4.46
CA LEU A 77 -5.96 25.21 -3.63
C LEU A 77 -6.15 25.95 -2.30
N ASP A 78 -6.69 25.27 -1.28
CA ASP A 78 -6.76 25.79 0.08
C ASP A 78 -5.35 25.93 0.63
N GLY A 79 -4.75 27.10 0.39
CA GLY A 79 -3.38 27.37 0.80
C GLY A 79 -2.84 28.72 0.33
N ASN A 80 -3.37 29.78 0.94
CA ASN A 80 -2.64 31.00 1.35
C ASN A 80 -3.01 32.32 0.66
N ASP A 81 -4.09 32.95 1.17
CA ASP A 81 -4.14 34.41 1.39
C ASP A 81 -4.23 34.72 2.90
N ALA A 82 -3.48 33.98 3.73
CA ALA A 82 -3.19 34.40 5.10
C ALA A 82 -2.12 35.53 5.14
N ASP A 83 -1.77 36.13 4.00
CA ASP A 83 -0.88 37.29 3.89
C ASP A 83 -1.64 38.62 3.62
N GLN A 84 -2.90 38.70 4.02
CA GLN A 84 -3.66 39.97 4.14
C GLN A 84 -3.87 40.35 5.62
N ALA A 85 -2.82 40.30 6.43
CA ALA A 85 -2.86 40.85 7.80
C ALA A 85 -1.47 41.14 8.40
N ALA A 86 -0.65 42.01 7.79
CA ALA A 86 0.32 42.88 8.51
C ALA A 86 1.20 43.71 7.55
N ALA A 87 0.71 44.87 7.14
CA ALA A 87 1.55 46.05 6.87
C ALA A 87 0.65 47.30 6.87
N VAL A 88 0.23 47.69 8.08
CA VAL A 88 -0.08 49.09 8.40
C VAL A 88 1.22 49.74 8.86
#